data_AF-A0A2D5VPG7-F1
#
_entry.id   AF-A0A2D5VPG7-F1
#
_cell.length_a   1.000
_cell.length_b   1.000
_cell.length_c   1.000
_cell.angle_alpha   90.00
_cell.angle_beta   90.00
_cell.angle_gamma   90.00
#
_symmetry.space_group_name_H-M   'P 1'
#
loop_
_entity.id
_entity.type
_entity.pdbx_description
1 polymer ?
#
loop_
_entity_poly.entity_id
_entity_poly.type
_entity_poly.pdbx_seq_one_letter_code
_entity_poly.pdbx_strand_id
1 'polypeptide(L)'
;MSSKGLIEEKSSSNKGENSVKRKRKVRFIAEISDNNNSDIMLLNDFLGKCNDKEFGDKITWREVLLFFVKKYGSEKNISLIQDESFSTEDKVMMKLKELNLKDGQNLSVYDLAAKVLKIH
;
A
#
# COMPACT_ATOMS: atom_id res chain seq x y z
N MET A 1 -63.45 -18.29 -33.51
CA MET A 1 -63.09 -19.09 -32.33
C MET A 1 -61.56 -19.19 -32.32
N SER A 2 -60.80 -18.70 -31.37
CA SER A 2 -61.03 -18.62 -29.93
C SER A 2 -60.22 -17.45 -29.34
N SER A 3 -60.87 -16.64 -28.53
CA SER A 3 -60.31 -15.51 -27.78
C SER A 3 -59.66 -16.01 -26.49
N LYS A 4 -58.40 -15.65 -26.25
CA LYS A 4 -57.71 -15.66 -24.94
C LYS A 4 -56.63 -14.58 -25.05
N GLY A 5 -56.51 -13.54 -24.25
CA GLY A 5 -57.04 -13.20 -22.95
C GLY A 5 -55.97 -12.27 -22.38
N LEU A 6 -56.17 -10.96 -22.50
CA LEU A 6 -55.31 -9.94 -21.90
C LEU A 6 -55.47 -10.06 -20.38
N ILE A 7 -54.41 -10.42 -19.67
CA ILE A 7 -54.35 -10.28 -18.21
C ILE A 7 -53.44 -9.10 -17.94
N GLU A 8 -54.05 -7.98 -17.57
CA GLU A 8 -53.37 -6.87 -16.89
C GLU A 8 -52.93 -7.37 -15.51
N GLU A 9 -51.64 -7.61 -15.33
CA GLU A 9 -51.07 -7.71 -13.99
C GLU A 9 -50.83 -6.30 -13.45
N LYS A 10 -51.70 -5.93 -12.51
CA LYS A 10 -51.58 -4.74 -11.68
C LYS A 10 -50.31 -4.79 -10.83
N SER A 11 -49.66 -3.64 -10.80
CA SER A 11 -48.71 -3.15 -9.80
C SER A 11 -48.76 -3.85 -8.44
N SER A 12 -47.64 -4.47 -8.05
CA SER A 12 -47.28 -4.67 -6.65
C SER A 12 -45.85 -4.16 -6.45
N SER A 13 -45.79 -2.90 -6.06
CA SER A 13 -44.65 -2.26 -5.42
C SER A 13 -44.19 -3.09 -4.22
N ASN A 14 -43.10 -3.83 -4.37
CA ASN A 14 -42.29 -4.25 -3.23
C ASN A 14 -40.89 -3.65 -3.38
N LYS A 15 -40.77 -2.44 -2.80
CA LYS A 15 -39.50 -1.86 -2.35
C LYS A 15 -38.86 -2.82 -1.36
N GLY A 16 -38.04 -3.71 -1.89
CA GLY A 16 -37.17 -4.59 -1.13
C GLY A 16 -35.77 -4.51 -1.71
N GLU A 17 -35.24 -3.30 -1.93
CA GLU A 17 -33.81 -3.10 -2.10
C GLU A 17 -33.10 -3.44 -0.78
N ASN A 18 -33.03 -4.73 -0.47
CA ASN A 18 -31.88 -5.29 0.24
C ASN A 18 -30.71 -5.24 -0.73
N SER A 19 -30.26 -4.03 -1.05
CA SER A 19 -28.90 -3.80 -1.52
C SER A 19 -28.01 -4.11 -0.32
N VAL A 20 -27.74 -5.41 -0.13
CA VAL A 20 -26.65 -5.88 0.70
C VAL A 20 -25.43 -5.15 0.16
N LYS A 21 -25.04 -4.03 0.81
CA LYS A 21 -23.81 -3.30 0.51
C LYS A 21 -22.73 -4.37 0.55
N ARG A 22 -22.29 -4.83 -0.62
CA ARG A 22 -21.19 -5.78 -0.74
C ARG A 22 -20.05 -5.12 0.04
N LYS A 23 -19.79 -5.62 1.25
CA LYS A 23 -18.72 -5.09 2.11
C LYS A 23 -17.49 -5.10 1.22
N ARG A 24 -16.93 -3.91 0.93
CA ARG A 24 -15.73 -3.79 0.10
C ARG A 24 -14.66 -4.62 0.79
N LYS A 25 -14.37 -5.81 0.28
CA LYS A 25 -13.30 -6.67 0.77
C LYS A 25 -12.01 -6.06 0.25
N VAL A 26 -11.17 -5.57 1.16
CA VAL A 26 -9.80 -5.19 0.81
C VAL A 26 -8.96 -6.45 0.91
N ARG A 27 -8.41 -6.89 -0.23
CA ARG A 27 -7.44 -7.98 -0.27
C ARG A 27 -6.05 -7.35 -0.26
N PHE A 28 -5.23 -7.74 0.71
CA PHE A 28 -3.81 -7.41 0.74
C PHE A 28 -3.06 -8.56 0.08
N ILE A 29 -2.20 -8.23 -0.87
CA ILE A 29 -1.22 -9.15 -1.45
C ILE A 29 0.13 -8.58 -1.05
N ALA A 30 0.91 -9.35 -0.29
CA ALA A 30 2.28 -9.01 0.04
C ALA A 30 3.18 -9.88 -0.83
N GLU A 31 4.04 -9.25 -1.61
CA GLU A 31 5.06 -9.90 -2.39
C GLU A 31 6.38 -9.74 -1.64
N ILE A 32 6.99 -10.86 -1.28
CA ILE A 32 8.28 -10.90 -0.62
C ILE A 32 9.17 -11.66 -1.59
N SER A 33 10.24 -11.03 -2.06
CA SER A 33 11.13 -11.63 -3.06
C SER A 33 11.81 -12.88 -2.52
N ASP A 34 12.17 -13.81 -3.41
CA ASP A 34 12.69 -15.14 -3.05
C ASP A 34 13.99 -15.11 -2.21
N ASN A 35 14.72 -13.99 -2.22
CA ASN A 35 15.92 -13.81 -1.40
C ASN A 35 15.66 -13.31 0.03
N ASN A 36 14.40 -13.08 0.39
CA ASN A 36 14.00 -12.45 1.66
C ASN A 36 13.31 -13.43 2.62
N ASN A 37 13.72 -14.71 2.61
CA ASN A 37 13.22 -15.71 3.56
C ASN A 37 13.41 -15.26 5.03
N SER A 38 14.48 -14.52 5.32
CA SER A 38 14.72 -13.90 6.63
C SER A 38 13.58 -12.98 7.07
N ASP A 39 13.00 -12.22 6.14
CA ASP A 39 11.97 -11.23 6.42
C ASP A 39 10.64 -11.91 6.70
N ILE A 40 10.32 -12.97 5.94
CA ILE A 40 9.16 -13.83 6.21
C ILE A 40 9.27 -14.45 7.61
N MET A 41 10.45 -14.98 7.95
CA MET A 41 10.68 -15.56 9.27
C MET A 41 10.55 -14.51 10.37
N LEU A 42 11.16 -13.32 10.19
CA LEU A 42 11.08 -12.22 11.14
C LEU A 42 9.63 -11.78 11.39
N LEU A 43 8.86 -11.61 10.31
CA LEU A 43 7.45 -11.27 10.38
C LEU A 43 6.67 -12.34 11.14
N ASN A 44 6.81 -13.62 10.75
CA ASN A 44 6.06 -14.71 11.40
C ASN A 44 6.42 -14.87 12.87
N ASP A 45 7.70 -14.72 13.23
CA ASP A 45 8.17 -14.80 14.62
C ASP A 45 7.60 -13.65 15.47
N PHE A 46 7.53 -12.45 14.90
CA PHE A 46 6.87 -11.30 15.52
C PHE A 46 5.37 -11.57 15.77
N LEU A 47 4.64 -12.08 14.76
CA LEU A 47 3.22 -12.42 14.93
C LEU A 47 3.01 -13.56 15.93
N GLY A 48 3.93 -14.52 15.97
CA GLY A 48 3.96 -15.59 16.98
C GLY A 48 4.02 -15.00 18.38
N LYS A 49 4.96 -14.09 18.64
CA LYS A 49 5.10 -13.38 19.93
C LYS A 49 3.87 -12.54 20.28
N CYS A 50 3.25 -11.87 19.31
CA CYS A 50 1.99 -11.15 19.57
C CYS A 50 0.85 -12.07 20.04
N ASN A 51 0.89 -13.34 19.64
CA ASN A 51 -0.10 -14.35 20.00
C ASN A 51 0.30 -15.23 21.18
N ASP A 52 1.48 -15.01 21.76
CA ASP A 52 1.91 -15.67 23.00
C ASP A 52 1.22 -15.01 24.19
N LYS A 53 -0.07 -15.33 24.35
CA LYS A 53 -0.95 -14.77 25.37
C LYS A 53 -1.94 -15.82 25.85
N GLU A 54 -2.35 -15.70 27.10
CA GLU A 54 -3.24 -16.67 27.76
C GLU A 54 -4.71 -16.52 27.34
N PHE A 55 -5.13 -15.31 26.94
CA PHE A 55 -6.54 -15.00 26.70
C PHE A 55 -6.77 -14.14 25.45
N GLY A 56 -8.00 -14.23 24.94
CA GLY A 56 -8.51 -13.43 23.83
C GLY A 56 -8.26 -14.05 22.45
N ASP A 57 -8.83 -13.43 21.43
CA ASP A 57 -8.81 -13.96 20.06
C ASP A 57 -7.41 -13.88 19.42
N LYS A 58 -7.15 -14.80 18.48
CA LYS A 58 -5.93 -14.83 17.68
C LYS A 58 -5.76 -13.52 16.91
N ILE A 59 -4.63 -12.87 17.11
CA ILE A 59 -4.19 -11.69 16.36
C ILE A 59 -3.74 -12.11 14.97
N THR A 60 -4.26 -11.42 13.97
CA THR A 60 -3.94 -11.55 12.55
C THR A 60 -3.05 -10.41 12.08
N TRP A 61 -2.37 -10.59 10.94
CA TRP A 61 -1.62 -9.51 10.30
C TRP A 61 -2.45 -8.25 10.05
N ARG A 62 -3.75 -8.40 9.76
CA ARG A 62 -4.65 -7.27 9.60
C ARG A 62 -4.69 -6.39 10.85
N GLU A 63 -4.77 -7.00 12.03
CA GLU A 63 -4.85 -6.26 13.30
C GLU A 63 -3.53 -5.61 13.65
N VAL A 64 -2.42 -6.32 13.41
CA VAL A 64 -1.07 -5.77 13.56
C VAL A 64 -0.90 -4.52 12.68
N LEU A 65 -1.12 -4.64 11.38
CA LEU A 65 -0.99 -3.52 10.44
C LEU A 65 -1.90 -2.35 10.80
N LEU A 66 -3.14 -2.64 11.19
CA LEU A 66 -4.08 -1.60 11.60
C LEU A 66 -3.64 -0.89 12.89
N PHE A 67 -3.08 -1.64 13.85
CA PHE A 67 -2.50 -1.05 15.06
C PHE A 67 -1.36 -0.10 14.70
N PHE A 68 -0.43 -0.53 13.82
CA PHE A 68 0.69 0.30 13.41
C PHE A 68 0.23 1.56 12.67
N VAL A 69 -0.68 1.45 11.71
CA VAL A 69 -1.20 2.61 10.98
C VAL A 69 -1.92 3.57 11.92
N LYS A 70 -2.73 3.09 12.86
CA LYS A 70 -3.43 3.95 13.81
C LYS A 70 -2.50 4.65 14.80
N LYS A 71 -1.40 4.00 15.20
CA LYS A 71 -0.49 4.49 16.23
C LYS A 71 0.66 5.33 15.66
N TYR A 72 1.13 4.96 14.48
CA TYR A 72 2.34 5.50 13.85
C TYR A 72 2.11 6.04 12.43
N GLY A 73 0.92 5.91 11.86
CA GLY A 73 0.58 6.52 10.56
C GLY A 73 0.50 8.04 10.69
N SER A 74 1.66 8.69 10.55
CA SER A 74 1.82 10.15 10.51
C SER A 74 2.60 10.52 9.24
N GLU A 75 2.44 11.75 8.76
CA GLU A 75 3.15 12.24 7.57
C GLU A 75 4.66 12.06 7.69
N LYS A 76 5.23 12.34 8.87
CA LYS A 76 6.66 12.13 9.15
C LYS A 76 7.08 10.67 8.92
N ASN A 77 6.31 9.71 9.44
CA ASN A 77 6.63 8.29 9.32
C ASN A 77 6.39 7.77 7.89
N ILE A 78 5.43 8.36 7.16
CA ILE A 78 5.23 8.06 5.75
C ILE A 78 6.48 8.46 4.95
N SER A 79 7.03 9.66 5.17
CA SER A 79 8.27 10.08 4.52
C SER A 79 9.43 9.14 4.83
N LEU A 80 9.58 8.72 6.09
CA LEU A 80 10.61 7.75 6.47
C LEU A 80 10.45 6.40 5.74
N ILE A 81 9.22 5.88 5.63
CA ILE A 81 8.94 4.64 4.89
C ILE A 81 9.29 4.80 3.40
N GLN A 82 8.97 5.96 2.82
CA GLN A 82 9.31 6.27 1.43
C GLN A 82 10.83 6.34 1.24
N ASP A 83 11.55 6.97 2.17
CA ASP A 83 13.01 7.09 2.12
C ASP A 83 13.75 5.75 2.17
N GLU A 84 13.21 4.77 2.91
CA GLU A 84 13.71 3.39 2.95
C GLU A 84 13.43 2.64 1.64
N SER A 85 12.38 3.02 0.90
CA SER A 85 12.05 2.39 -0.37
C SER A 85 12.90 2.86 -1.55
N PHE A 86 13.55 4.02 -1.43
CA PHE A 86 14.36 4.60 -2.49
C PHE A 86 15.71 3.90 -2.63
N SER A 87 16.05 3.52 -3.85
CA SER A 87 17.39 3.06 -4.18
C SER A 87 18.42 4.17 -4.01
N THR A 88 19.70 3.80 -3.98
CA THR A 88 20.79 4.79 -3.99
C THR A 88 20.70 5.69 -5.22
N GLU A 89 20.33 5.15 -6.38
CA GLU A 89 20.16 5.90 -7.61
C GLU A 89 19.01 6.92 -7.49
N ASP A 90 17.86 6.51 -6.95
CA ASP A 90 16.73 7.43 -6.70
C ASP A 90 17.15 8.60 -5.82
N LYS A 91 17.89 8.33 -4.74
CA LYS A 91 18.40 9.35 -3.82
C LYS A 91 19.37 10.31 -4.51
N VAL A 92 20.25 9.80 -5.36
CA VAL A 92 21.17 10.62 -6.18
C VAL A 92 20.40 11.49 -7.16
N MET A 93 19.41 10.94 -7.86
CA MET A 93 18.60 11.67 -8.84
C MET A 93 17.73 12.73 -8.18
N MET A 94 17.16 12.45 -7.00
CA MET A 94 16.45 13.46 -6.19
C MET A 94 17.38 14.61 -5.83
N LYS A 95 18.59 14.32 -5.34
CA LYS A 95 19.55 15.37 -4.96
C LYS A 95 20.03 16.19 -6.17
N LEU A 96 20.25 15.54 -7.31
CA LEU A 96 20.59 16.22 -8.56
C LEU A 96 19.49 17.20 -8.98
N LYS A 97 18.24 16.76 -8.91
CA LYS A 97 17.08 17.61 -9.23
C LYS A 97 16.99 18.81 -8.29
N GLU A 98 17.23 18.62 -6.99
CA GLU A 98 17.25 19.72 -6.01
C GLU A 98 18.35 20.75 -6.32
N LEU A 99 19.56 20.29 -6.64
CA LEU A 99 20.68 21.18 -7.00
C LEU A 99 20.40 21.97 -8.28
N ASN A 100 19.87 21.30 -9.30
CA ASN A 100 19.50 21.95 -10.57
C ASN A 100 18.43 23.02 -10.37
N LEU A 101 17.45 22.77 -9.50
CA LEU A 101 16.42 23.77 -9.15
C LEU A 101 16.98 24.94 -8.35
N LYS A 102 17.93 24.70 -7.44
CA LYS A 102 18.48 25.74 -6.57
C LYS A 102 19.46 26.66 -7.30
N ASP A 103 20.33 26.08 -8.11
CA ASP A 103 21.43 26.79 -8.76
C ASP A 103 21.08 27.26 -10.19
N GLY A 104 19.87 26.92 -10.67
CA GLY A 104 19.41 27.22 -12.02
C GLY A 104 20.21 26.48 -13.11
N GLN A 105 20.90 25.39 -12.74
CA GLN A 105 21.72 24.61 -13.63
C GLN A 105 20.96 23.37 -14.12
N ASN A 106 21.41 22.79 -15.22
CA ASN A 106 20.91 21.51 -15.72
C ASN A 106 22.06 20.50 -15.79
N LEU A 107 22.62 20.19 -14.61
CA LEU A 107 23.70 19.21 -14.48
C LEU A 107 23.13 17.80 -14.59
N SER A 108 23.86 16.93 -15.27
CA SER A 108 23.67 15.48 -15.24
C SER A 108 24.50 14.83 -14.13
N VAL A 109 24.22 13.55 -13.84
CA VAL A 109 25.07 12.75 -12.93
C VAL A 109 26.51 12.68 -13.46
N TYR A 110 26.70 12.62 -14.77
CA TYR A 110 28.02 12.57 -15.39
C TYR A 110 28.80 13.87 -15.23
N ASP A 111 28.13 15.02 -15.28
CA ASP A 111 28.77 16.33 -15.07
C ASP A 111 29.29 16.46 -13.63
N LEU A 112 28.50 15.99 -12.66
CA LEU A 112 28.94 15.91 -11.26
C LEU A 112 30.10 14.93 -11.08
N ALA A 113 30.02 13.75 -11.70
CA ALA A 113 31.07 12.75 -11.63
C ALA A 113 32.38 13.26 -12.24
N ALA A 114 32.34 13.88 -13.42
CA ALA A 114 33.51 14.49 -14.08
C ALA A 114 34.14 15.56 -13.19
N LYS A 115 33.33 16.42 -12.57
CA LYS A 115 33.80 17.45 -11.63
C LYS A 115 34.49 16.87 -10.39
N VAL A 116 33.92 15.83 -9.78
CA VAL A 116 34.49 15.18 -8.58
C VAL A 116 35.76 14.41 -8.93
N LEU A 117 35.77 13.71 -10.06
CA LEU A 117 36.89 12.90 -10.53
C LEU A 117 37.99 13.73 -11.21
N LYS A 118 37.80 15.05 -11.35
CA LYS A 118 38.71 15.98 -12.04
C LYS A 118 39.01 15.54 -13.48
N ILE A 119 37.98 15.03 -14.15
CA ILE A 119 38.02 14.68 -15.57
C ILE A 119 37.55 15.93 -16.34
N HIS A 120 38.37 16.39 -17.26
CA HIS A 120 38.14 17.56 -18.10
C HIS A 120 37.74 17.14 -19.51
#